data_AF-A0A3Q9G863-F1
#
_entry.id   AF-A0A3Q9G863-F1
#
_cell.length_a   1.000
_cell.length_b   1.000
_cell.length_c   1.000
_cell.angle_alpha   90.00
_cell.angle_beta   90.00
_cell.angle_gamma   90.00
#
_symmetry.space_group_name_H-M   'P 1'
#
loop_
_entity.id
_entity.type
_entity.pdbx_description
1 polymer ?
#
loop_
_entity_poly.entity_id
_entity_poly.type
_entity_poly.pdbx_seq_one_letter_code
_entity_poly.pdbx_strand_id
1 'polypeptide(L)'
;MPPRSAIPRTPATGIGPLSSQDAQKHLKEQIARAVEHGETATELGEPVPDHGWFVQPTLLTDITPDNPIFQEELFGPTPAIYKFSDADEVIALANDSDFGLASSVYSVALIVLAA
;
A
#
# COMPACT_ATOMS: atom_id res chain seq x y z
N MET A 1 4.49 -12.09 -12.43
CA MET A 1 5.84 -11.54 -12.16
C MET A 1 5.65 -10.14 -11.61
N PRO A 2 6.20 -9.80 -10.43
CA PRO A 2 6.10 -8.45 -9.90
C PRO A 2 6.75 -7.44 -10.87
N PRO A 3 6.22 -6.20 -10.95
CA PRO A 3 6.75 -5.19 -11.87
C PRO A 3 8.21 -4.86 -11.55
N ARG A 4 9.01 -4.63 -12.59
CA ARG A 4 10.41 -4.26 -12.44
C ARG A 4 10.55 -2.78 -12.08
N SER A 5 11.28 -2.48 -11.02
CA SER A 5 11.65 -1.12 -10.66
C SER A 5 12.90 -0.67 -11.42
N ALA A 6 12.80 0.44 -12.16
CA ALA A 6 13.90 0.96 -12.98
C ALA A 6 13.66 2.42 -13.39
N ILE A 7 14.60 3.02 -14.13
CA ILE A 7 14.46 4.40 -14.59
C ILE A 7 13.22 4.56 -15.50
N PRO A 8 12.45 5.67 -15.40
CA PRO A 8 11.17 5.81 -16.12
C PRO A 8 11.26 5.73 -17.65
N ARG A 9 12.42 6.06 -18.23
CA ARG A 9 12.62 6.04 -19.69
C ARG A 9 12.93 4.64 -20.25
N THR A 10 13.13 3.63 -19.40
CA THR A 10 13.34 2.26 -19.86
C THR A 10 11.99 1.61 -20.17
N PRO A 11 11.76 1.07 -21.37
CA PRO A 11 10.45 0.53 -21.76
C PRO A 11 9.94 -0.62 -20.88
N ALA A 12 10.84 -1.38 -20.25
CA ALA A 12 10.50 -2.49 -19.36
C ALA A 12 10.24 -2.07 -17.89
N THR A 13 10.30 -0.78 -17.59
CA THR A 13 10.04 -0.26 -16.24
C THR A 13 8.56 -0.37 -15.90
N GLY A 14 8.25 -1.07 -14.82
CA GLY A 14 6.91 -1.10 -14.24
C GLY A 14 6.72 -0.04 -13.15
N ILE A 15 7.71 0.14 -12.28
CA ILE A 15 7.66 1.11 -11.16
C ILE A 15 8.87 2.05 -11.25
N GLY A 16 8.61 3.37 -11.27
CA GLY A 16 9.63 4.41 -11.26
C GLY A 16 10.08 4.78 -9.84
N PRO A 17 11.07 5.68 -9.70
CA PRO A 17 11.41 6.27 -8.41
C PRO A 17 10.28 7.20 -7.95
N LEU A 18 10.27 7.53 -6.66
CA LEU A 18 9.45 8.62 -6.14
C LEU A 18 9.94 9.97 -6.66
N SER A 19 9.14 11.01 -6.46
CA SER A 19 9.38 12.35 -7.00
C SER A 19 10.55 13.10 -6.35
N SER A 20 10.93 12.75 -5.13
CA SER A 20 11.98 13.42 -4.36
C SER A 20 12.63 12.50 -3.33
N GLN A 21 13.78 12.93 -2.81
CA GLN A 21 14.45 12.28 -1.69
C GLN A 21 13.59 12.28 -0.43
N ASP A 22 12.90 13.40 -0.16
CA ASP A 22 12.05 13.53 1.02
C ASP A 22 10.86 12.56 0.96
N ALA A 23 10.24 12.39 -0.21
CA ALA A 23 9.17 11.40 -0.40
C ALA A 23 9.68 9.97 -0.16
N GLN A 24 10.87 9.62 -0.67
CA GLN A 24 11.51 8.33 -0.42
C GLN A 24 11.81 8.10 1.05
N LYS A 25 12.37 9.11 1.72
CA LYS A 25 12.70 9.02 3.14
C LYS A 25 11.44 8.87 3.99
N HIS A 26 10.43 9.70 3.74
CA HIS A 26 9.17 9.67 4.47
C HIS A 26 8.47 8.32 4.36
N LEU A 27 8.37 7.77 3.14
CA LEU A 27 7.77 6.45 2.96
C LEU A 27 8.56 5.34 3.66
N LYS A 28 9.90 5.39 3.61
CA LYS A 28 10.73 4.42 4.34
C LYS A 28 10.52 4.52 5.85
N GLU A 29 10.34 5.72 6.39
CA GLU A 29 10.01 5.94 7.81
C GLU A 29 8.62 5.43 8.16
N GLN A 30 7.61 5.60 7.28
CA GLN A 30 6.28 5.03 7.46
C GLN A 30 6.33 3.50 7.52
N ILE A 31 7.02 2.86 6.58
CA ILE A 31 7.19 1.39 6.55
C ILE A 31 7.92 0.90 7.80
N ALA A 32 8.98 1.59 8.23
CA ALA A 32 9.70 1.21 9.44
C ALA A 32 8.80 1.29 10.69
N ARG A 33 8.02 2.36 10.83
CA ARG A 33 7.06 2.52 11.93
C ARG A 33 5.97 1.46 11.92
N ALA A 34 5.46 1.09 10.75
CA ALA A 34 4.50 -0.01 10.62
C ALA A 34 5.05 -1.30 11.24
N VAL A 35 6.27 -1.69 10.86
CA VAL A 35 6.95 -2.90 11.36
C VAL A 35 7.23 -2.81 12.86
N GLU A 36 7.65 -1.65 13.36
CA GLU A 36 7.86 -1.41 14.80
C GLU A 36 6.58 -1.65 15.63
N HIS A 37 5.40 -1.43 15.05
CA HIS A 37 4.10 -1.64 15.67
C HIS A 37 3.51 -3.05 15.40
N GLY A 38 4.32 -3.98 14.86
CA GLY A 38 3.99 -5.40 14.77
C GLY A 38 3.42 -5.86 13.43
N GLU A 39 3.40 -5.01 12.42
CA GLU A 39 2.96 -5.40 11.08
C GLU A 39 4.01 -6.18 10.30
N THR A 40 3.53 -6.94 9.31
CA THR A 40 4.38 -7.67 8.39
C THR A 40 4.61 -6.86 7.12
N ALA A 41 5.87 -6.52 6.83
CA ALA A 41 6.30 -5.92 5.57
C ALA A 41 6.97 -6.97 4.68
N THR A 42 6.37 -7.26 3.52
CA THR A 42 6.91 -8.21 2.54
C THR A 42 7.42 -7.47 1.32
N GLU A 43 8.73 -7.46 1.11
CA GLU A 43 9.34 -6.92 -0.11
C GLU A 43 9.01 -7.79 -1.33
N LEU A 44 8.65 -7.13 -2.45
CA LEU A 44 8.23 -7.77 -3.69
C LEU A 44 9.19 -7.45 -4.84
N GLY A 45 9.52 -8.47 -5.63
CA GLY A 45 10.28 -8.31 -6.88
C GLY A 45 11.79 -8.27 -6.73
N GLU A 46 12.47 -7.86 -7.79
CA GLU A 46 13.92 -7.70 -7.80
C GLU A 46 14.33 -6.47 -6.95
N PRO A 47 15.55 -6.46 -6.38
CA PRO A 47 16.08 -5.30 -5.69
C PRO A 47 16.00 -4.04 -6.55
N VAL A 48 15.52 -2.94 -5.96
CA VAL A 48 15.50 -1.64 -6.63
C VAL A 48 16.92 -1.11 -6.91
N PRO A 49 17.11 -0.24 -7.93
CA PRO A 49 18.39 0.41 -8.17
C PRO A 49 18.91 1.19 -6.95
N ASP A 50 20.22 1.23 -6.80
CA ASP A 50 20.95 1.94 -5.73
C ASP A 50 20.99 3.46 -5.93
N HIS A 51 20.81 3.93 -7.16
CA HIS A 51 20.77 5.34 -7.51
C HIS A 51 19.35 5.81 -7.90
N GLY A 52 18.91 6.90 -7.27
CA GLY A 52 17.57 7.49 -7.43
C GLY A 52 16.68 7.24 -6.21
N TRP A 53 15.49 7.83 -6.23
CA TRP A 53 14.58 7.83 -5.07
C TRP A 53 13.64 6.62 -5.07
N PHE A 54 14.20 5.43 -5.27
CA PHE A 54 13.43 4.18 -5.30
C PHE A 54 13.06 3.69 -3.91
N VAL A 55 11.87 3.13 -3.79
CA VAL A 55 11.43 2.35 -2.62
C VAL A 55 11.07 0.97 -3.12
N GLN A 56 11.51 -0.08 -2.41
CA GLN A 56 11.16 -1.45 -2.75
C GLN A 56 9.63 -1.61 -2.67
N PRO A 57 8.96 -2.12 -3.71
CA PRO A 57 7.54 -2.43 -3.61
C PRO A 57 7.30 -3.36 -2.42
N THR A 58 6.46 -2.95 -1.48
CA THR A 58 6.35 -3.60 -0.17
C THR A 58 4.89 -3.81 0.19
N LEU A 59 4.50 -5.05 0.45
CA LEU A 59 3.16 -5.38 0.91
C LEU A 59 3.09 -5.29 2.43
N LEU A 60 2.14 -4.52 2.96
CA LEU A 60 1.85 -4.49 4.40
C LEU A 60 0.63 -5.37 4.69
N THR A 61 0.77 -6.27 5.66
CA THR A 61 -0.30 -7.17 6.13
C THR A 61 -0.39 -7.22 7.65
N ASP A 62 -1.52 -7.73 8.13
CA ASP A 62 -1.83 -7.88 9.56
C ASP A 62 -1.84 -6.54 10.31
N ILE A 63 -2.34 -5.53 9.59
CA ILE A 63 -2.52 -4.15 10.02
C ILE A 63 -3.66 -4.09 11.05
N THR A 64 -3.39 -3.47 12.19
CA THR A 64 -4.37 -3.24 13.26
C THR A 64 -4.75 -1.76 13.35
N PRO A 65 -5.93 -1.39 13.87
CA PRO A 65 -6.32 0.02 14.05
C PRO A 65 -5.36 0.85 14.91
N ASP A 66 -4.61 0.21 15.82
CA ASP A 66 -3.61 0.87 16.66
C ASP A 66 -2.28 1.17 15.92
N ASN A 67 -2.10 0.65 14.70
CA ASN A 67 -0.91 0.95 13.91
C ASN A 67 -1.06 2.33 13.26
N PRO A 68 -0.07 3.23 13.37
CA PRO A 68 -0.16 4.57 12.78
C PRO A 68 -0.47 4.56 11.28
N ILE A 69 0.00 3.55 10.54
CA ILE A 69 -0.24 3.49 9.09
C ILE A 69 -1.71 3.22 8.71
N PHE A 70 -2.53 2.79 9.66
CA PHE A 70 -3.97 2.56 9.45
C PHE A 70 -4.69 3.83 8.98
N GLN A 71 -4.27 5.00 9.48
CA GLN A 71 -4.86 6.30 9.15
C GLN A 71 -3.96 7.18 8.25
N GLU A 72 -2.84 6.64 7.74
CA GLU A 72 -1.89 7.42 6.95
C GLU A 72 -1.96 7.10 5.45
N GLU A 73 -1.70 8.12 4.63
CA GLU A 73 -1.46 7.94 3.20
C GLU A 73 0.03 7.70 2.94
N LEU A 74 0.36 6.60 2.25
CA LEU A 74 1.75 6.17 2.02
C LEU A 74 2.40 6.78 0.76
N PHE A 75 1.61 7.26 -0.21
CA PHE A 75 2.10 7.93 -1.43
C PHE A 75 3.22 7.21 -2.22
N GLY A 76 3.31 5.88 -2.15
CA GLY A 76 4.28 5.11 -2.92
C GLY A 76 3.89 3.65 -3.11
N PRO A 77 4.83 2.79 -3.57
CA PRO A 77 4.54 1.43 -3.99
C PRO A 77 4.35 0.47 -2.80
N THR A 78 3.51 0.84 -1.84
CA THR A 78 3.32 0.14 -0.58
C THR A 78 1.84 -0.14 -0.32
N PRO A 79 1.23 -1.12 -0.99
CA PRO A 79 -0.16 -1.48 -0.73
C PRO A 79 -0.34 -2.10 0.66
N ALA A 80 -1.43 -1.73 1.32
CA ALA A 80 -1.93 -2.29 2.57
C ALA A 80 -3.04 -3.31 2.28
N ILE A 81 -2.97 -4.51 2.87
CA ILE A 81 -4.02 -5.54 2.77
C ILE A 81 -4.66 -5.79 4.13
N TYR A 82 -5.97 -5.71 4.13
CA TYR A 82 -6.83 -6.04 5.25
C TYR A 82 -7.67 -7.29 4.94
N LYS A 83 -7.96 -8.08 5.97
CA LYS A 83 -8.86 -9.22 5.90
C LYS A 83 -10.19 -8.84 6.56
N PHE A 84 -11.28 -9.34 6.00
CA PHE A 84 -12.62 -9.22 6.53
C PHE A 84 -13.38 -10.50 6.25
N SER A 85 -14.47 -10.74 6.99
CA SER A 85 -15.26 -11.97 6.93
C SER A 85 -16.63 -11.75 6.29
N ASP A 86 -17.17 -10.54 6.36
CA ASP A 86 -18.48 -10.19 5.81
C ASP A 86 -18.57 -8.75 5.28
N ALA A 87 -19.73 -8.44 4.69
CA ALA A 87 -19.98 -7.16 4.03
C ALA A 87 -20.08 -5.99 5.04
N ASP A 88 -20.66 -6.20 6.22
CA ASP A 88 -20.82 -5.14 7.22
C ASP A 88 -19.45 -4.78 7.82
N GLU A 89 -18.62 -5.79 8.09
CA GLU A 89 -17.24 -5.61 8.57
C GLU A 89 -16.41 -4.80 7.58
N VAL A 90 -16.42 -5.15 6.29
CA VAL A 90 -15.62 -4.41 5.30
C VAL A 90 -16.15 -3.00 5.06
N ILE A 91 -17.46 -2.78 5.15
CA ILE A 91 -18.05 -1.44 5.03
C ILE A 91 -17.64 -0.59 6.23
N ALA A 92 -17.68 -1.13 7.44
CA ALA A 92 -17.22 -0.41 8.63
C ALA A 92 -15.73 -0.09 8.53
N LEU A 93 -14.90 -1.08 8.17
CA LEU A 93 -13.46 -0.92 8.00
C LEU A 93 -13.10 0.11 6.92
N ALA A 94 -13.76 0.06 5.76
CA ALA A 94 -13.48 0.98 4.66
C ALA A 94 -13.90 2.43 4.96
N ASN A 95 -14.90 2.62 5.83
CA ASN A 95 -15.37 3.94 6.25
C ASN A 95 -14.68 4.45 7.54
N ASP A 96 -13.87 3.63 8.21
CA ASP A 96 -13.05 4.03 9.36
C ASP A 96 -11.78 4.76 8.90
N SER A 97 -11.99 5.86 8.17
CA SER A 97 -10.93 6.68 7.62
C SER A 97 -11.36 8.14 7.60
N ASP A 98 -10.41 9.04 7.88
CA ASP A 98 -10.62 10.49 7.69
C ASP A 98 -10.68 10.91 6.21
N PHE A 99 -10.36 9.98 5.28
CA PHE A 99 -10.35 10.20 3.84
C PHE A 99 -11.60 9.63 3.14
N GLY A 100 -11.87 10.10 1.92
CA GLY A 100 -13.03 9.66 1.13
C GLY A 100 -12.91 9.95 -0.37
N LEU A 101 -11.70 9.87 -0.93
CA LEU A 101 -11.42 10.30 -2.30
C LEU A 101 -12.05 9.39 -3.36
N ALA A 102 -11.87 8.07 -3.21
CA ALA A 102 -12.39 7.06 -4.12
C ALA A 102 -12.48 5.70 -3.43
N SER A 103 -13.42 4.86 -3.85
CA SER A 103 -13.45 3.43 -3.53
C SER A 103 -13.91 2.62 -4.75
N SER A 104 -13.61 1.32 -4.75
CA SER A 104 -14.05 0.41 -5.82
C SER A 104 -14.41 -0.94 -5.22
N VAL A 105 -15.53 -1.50 -5.65
CA VAL A 105 -16.03 -2.80 -5.21
C VAL A 105 -15.97 -3.77 -6.39
N TYR A 106 -15.37 -4.93 -6.15
CA TYR A 106 -15.28 -6.01 -7.13
C TYR A 106 -16.16 -7.17 -6.66
N SER A 107 -17.25 -7.42 -7.38
CA SER A 107 -18.16 -8.53 -7.12
C SER A 107 -18.74 -9.06 -8.43
N VAL A 108 -19.07 -10.35 -8.43
CA VAL A 108 -19.86 -10.96 -9.52
C VAL A 108 -21.37 -10.78 -9.29
N ALA A 109 -21.78 -10.38 -8.08
CA ALA A 109 -23.17 -10.11 -7.75
C ALA A 109 -23.53 -8.66 -8.06
N LEU A 110 -24.64 -8.46 -8.78
CA LEU A 110 -25.15 -7.13 -9.12
C LEU A 110 -25.73 -6.40 -7.91
N ILE A 111 -26.22 -7.14 -6.90
CA ILE A 111 -26.70 -6.60 -5.63
C ILE A 111 -25.71 -7.01 -4.56
N VAL A 112 -24.99 -6.03 -4.02
CA VAL A 112 -24.05 -6.22 -2.89
C VAL A 112 -24.69 -5.75 -1.57
N LEU A 113 -25.89 -5.12 -1.62
CA LEU A 113 -26.51 -4.41 -0.49
C LEU A 113 -28.02 -4.74 -0.32
N ALA A 114 -28.37 -6.02 -0.23
CA ALA A 114 -29.72 -6.41 0.20
C ALA A 114 -29.70 -7.70 1.02
N ALA A 115 -29.49 -7.57 2.32
CA ALA A 115 -30.09 -8.36 3.38
C ALA A 115 -29.88 -7.62 4.71
#